data_AF-A0A1H4FAZ1-F1
#
_entry.id   AF-A0A1H4FAZ1-F1
#
_cell.length_a   1.000
_cell.length_b   1.000
_cell.length_c   1.000
_cell.angle_alpha   90.00
_cell.angle_beta   90.00
_cell.angle_gamma   90.00
#
_symmetry.space_group_name_H-M   'P 1'
#
loop_
_entity.id
_entity.type
_entity.pdbx_description
1 polymer ?
#
loop_
_entity_poly.entity_id
_entity_poly.type
_entity_poly.pdbx_seq_one_letter_code
_entity_poly.pdbx_strand_id
1 'polypeptide(L)'
;MKINIDLFCISLDLHYLCIMPDHIHMIVRVTEDMPEGKHLGNVVAGFKGGCSRAWWREEPCADAQGVVTTAEAITTPAVSSAGQRRPSLFEAGYNDQILLEDGQLDNWIRYLDDNPRRLAIKRLHPDYFTTMHYLDIGEWHCQLVGNNFLLDMPDKVAVIVHNAYTDEEYAEYKRRWLAYGEAGGILVSAAIASREKDVMREAMDLGYRLILVRENGFPPLYKPSGESFDACSGGRLLQVSPWEYHMQRRTITREQCLMLNRLAEEIVNCQKH
;
A
#
# COMPACT_ATOMS: atom_id res chain seq x y z
N MET A 1 -17.17 8.89 -20.05
CA MET A 1 -16.99 7.74 -20.97
C MET A 1 -17.17 6.48 -20.15
N LYS A 2 -18.30 5.78 -20.26
CA LYS A 2 -18.46 4.46 -19.60
C LYS A 2 -17.63 3.47 -20.42
N ILE A 3 -16.49 3.06 -19.89
CA ILE A 3 -15.77 1.91 -20.44
C ILE A 3 -16.61 0.70 -20.00
N ASN A 4 -17.41 0.14 -20.91
CA ASN A 4 -18.06 -1.14 -20.69
C ASN A 4 -16.95 -2.19 -20.80
N ILE A 5 -16.38 -2.56 -19.65
CA ILE A 5 -15.57 -3.76 -19.55
C ILE A 5 -16.58 -4.89 -19.47
N ASP A 6 -16.86 -5.53 -20.61
CA ASP A 6 -17.65 -6.76 -20.67
C ASP A 6 -16.86 -7.90 -19.98
N LEU A 7 -16.82 -7.87 -18.65
CA LEU A 7 -16.50 -9.03 -17.83
C LEU A 7 -17.67 -9.98 -18.02
N PHE A 8 -17.53 -10.96 -18.91
CA PHE A 8 -18.50 -12.04 -19.14
C PHE A 8 -18.55 -13.01 -17.93
N CYS A 9 -18.89 -12.47 -16.76
CA CYS A 9 -19.22 -13.18 -15.55
C CYS A 9 -20.45 -12.49 -14.94
N ILE A 10 -21.61 -13.15 -15.02
CA ILE A 10 -22.90 -12.63 -14.56
C ILE A 10 -22.87 -12.29 -13.05
N SER A 11 -21.94 -12.91 -12.31
CA SER A 11 -21.81 -12.81 -10.85
C SER A 11 -20.89 -11.68 -10.35
N LEU A 12 -20.43 -10.76 -11.23
CA LEU A 12 -19.51 -9.68 -10.86
C LEU A 12 -19.97 -8.32 -11.39
N ASP A 13 -20.12 -7.36 -10.49
CA ASP A 13 -20.38 -5.96 -10.79
C ASP A 13 -19.12 -5.10 -10.56
N LEU A 14 -18.74 -4.29 -11.56
CA LEU A 14 -17.67 -3.31 -11.41
C LEU A 14 -18.24 -2.04 -10.74
N HIS A 15 -17.90 -1.83 -9.48
CA HIS A 15 -18.34 -0.66 -8.72
C HIS A 15 -17.50 0.58 -9.01
N TYR A 16 -16.19 0.42 -9.16
CA TYR A 16 -15.27 1.54 -9.36
C TYR A 16 -14.04 1.12 -10.17
N LEU A 17 -13.52 2.04 -11.00
CA LEU A 17 -12.33 1.84 -11.83
C LEU A 17 -11.50 3.12 -11.89
N CYS A 18 -10.23 3.05 -11.47
CA CYS A 18 -9.24 4.11 -11.67
C CYS A 18 -8.05 3.54 -12.47
N ILE A 19 -7.75 4.16 -13.62
CA ILE A 19 -6.64 3.77 -14.48
C ILE A 19 -5.47 4.71 -14.19
N MET A 20 -4.34 4.14 -13.78
CA MET A 20 -3.06 4.83 -13.64
C MET A 20 -2.18 4.52 -14.86
N PRO A 21 -1.11 5.29 -15.12
CA PRO A 21 -0.25 5.05 -16.28
C PRO A 21 0.41 3.67 -16.33
N ASP A 22 0.65 3.07 -15.16
CA ASP A 22 1.39 1.83 -14.97
C ASP A 22 0.56 0.69 -14.32
N HIS A 23 -0.62 1.00 -13.75
CA HIS A 23 -1.47 0.02 -13.08
C HIS A 23 -2.95 0.43 -13.09
N ILE A 24 -3.84 -0.46 -12.63
CA ILE A 24 -5.29 -0.21 -12.58
C ILE A 24 -5.80 -0.59 -11.18
N HIS A 25 -6.67 0.24 -10.63
CA HIS A 25 -7.43 -0.07 -9.42
C HIS A 25 -8.89 -0.35 -9.78
N MET A 26 -9.44 -1.42 -9.22
CA MET A 26 -10.84 -1.81 -9.40
C MET A 26 -11.46 -2.15 -8.05
N ILE A 27 -12.70 -1.72 -7.85
CA ILE A 27 -13.57 -2.27 -6.80
C ILE A 27 -14.65 -3.09 -7.50
N VAL A 28 -14.70 -4.37 -7.18
CA VAL A 28 -15.66 -5.32 -7.74
C VAL A 28 -16.54 -5.86 -6.62
N ARG A 29 -17.82 -6.07 -6.93
CA ARG A 29 -18.77 -6.74 -6.05
C ARG A 29 -19.12 -8.09 -6.65
N VAL A 30 -18.97 -9.13 -5.84
CA VAL A 30 -19.49 -10.46 -6.15
C VAL A 30 -20.99 -10.44 -5.80
N THR A 31 -21.85 -10.60 -6.80
CA THR A 31 -23.32 -10.49 -6.65
C THR A 31 -23.97 -11.82 -6.31
N GLU A 32 -23.36 -12.93 -6.76
CA GLU A 32 -23.83 -14.29 -6.60
C GLU A 32 -22.64 -15.23 -6.40
N ASP A 33 -22.89 -16.43 -5.86
CA ASP A 33 -21.84 -17.45 -5.74
C ASP A 33 -21.24 -17.75 -7.11
N MET A 34 -19.91 -17.82 -7.16
CA MET A 34 -19.18 -18.13 -8.38
C MET A 34 -19.48 -19.57 -8.81
N PRO A 35 -19.62 -19.85 -10.12
CA PRO A 35 -19.84 -21.21 -10.62
C PRO A 35 -18.77 -22.19 -10.12
N GLU A 36 -19.14 -23.47 -9.97
CA GLU A 36 -18.25 -24.50 -9.44
C GLU A 36 -16.89 -24.53 -10.19
N GLY A 37 -15.80 -24.51 -9.42
CA GLY A 37 -14.44 -24.49 -9.95
C GLY A 37 -13.96 -23.15 -10.50
N LYS A 38 -14.77 -22.08 -10.43
CA LYS A 38 -14.35 -20.71 -10.78
C LYS A 38 -14.17 -19.85 -9.54
N HIS A 39 -13.07 -19.11 -9.51
CA HIS A 39 -12.79 -18.09 -8.51
C HIS A 39 -12.41 -16.76 -9.17
N LEU A 40 -12.34 -15.69 -8.38
CA LEU A 40 -12.03 -14.33 -8.87
C LEU A 40 -10.76 -14.29 -9.72
N GLY A 41 -9.71 -15.02 -9.31
CA GLY A 41 -8.48 -15.13 -10.07
C GLY A 41 -8.64 -15.62 -11.51
N ASN A 42 -9.60 -16.51 -11.81
CA ASN A 42 -9.89 -16.92 -13.20
C ASN A 42 -10.45 -15.76 -14.02
N VAL A 43 -11.31 -14.94 -13.40
CA VAL A 43 -11.90 -13.77 -14.05
C VAL A 43 -10.82 -12.71 -14.31
N VAL A 44 -9.98 -12.42 -13.33
CA VAL A 44 -8.85 -11.48 -13.48
C VAL A 44 -7.88 -11.96 -14.55
N ALA A 45 -7.56 -13.26 -14.60
CA ALA A 45 -6.73 -13.84 -15.66
C ALA A 45 -7.37 -13.67 -17.05
N GLY A 46 -8.68 -13.89 -17.16
CA GLY A 46 -9.45 -13.65 -18.39
C GLY A 46 -9.39 -12.19 -18.85
N PHE A 47 -9.60 -11.25 -17.91
CA PHE A 47 -9.48 -9.81 -18.14
C PHE A 47 -8.08 -9.43 -18.63
N LYS A 48 -7.02 -9.81 -17.89
CA LYS A 48 -5.62 -9.54 -18.25
C LYS A 48 -5.27 -10.08 -19.64
N GLY A 49 -5.68 -11.32 -19.94
CA GLY A 49 -5.48 -11.94 -21.24
C GLY A 49 -6.25 -11.23 -22.37
N GLY A 50 -7.49 -10.81 -22.10
CA GLY A 50 -8.32 -10.03 -23.04
C GLY A 50 -7.69 -8.69 -23.40
N CYS A 51 -7.31 -7.90 -22.39
CA CYS A 51 -6.62 -6.63 -22.55
C CYS A 51 -5.29 -6.79 -23.29
N SER A 52 -4.49 -7.81 -22.95
CA SER A 52 -3.22 -8.09 -23.65
C SER A 52 -3.45 -8.38 -25.14
N ARG A 53 -4.47 -9.18 -25.49
CA ARG A 53 -4.81 -9.47 -26.89
C ARG A 53 -5.30 -8.23 -27.64
N ALA A 54 -6.12 -7.40 -27.01
CA ALA A 54 -6.63 -6.16 -27.61
C ALA A 54 -5.49 -5.16 -27.85
N TRP A 55 -4.63 -4.94 -26.85
CA TRP A 55 -3.47 -4.06 -26.95
C TRP A 55 -2.58 -4.44 -28.13
N TRP A 56 -2.22 -5.71 -28.24
CA TRP A 56 -1.36 -6.19 -29.33
C TRP A 56 -2.01 -6.13 -30.72
N ARG A 57 -3.34 -6.06 -30.79
CA ARG A 57 -4.06 -5.85 -32.04
C ARG A 57 -3.96 -4.40 -32.51
N GLU A 58 -4.11 -3.46 -31.58
CA GLU A 58 -4.08 -2.02 -31.86
C GLU A 58 -2.65 -1.48 -32.03
N GLU A 59 -1.68 -2.05 -31.31
CA GLU A 59 -0.27 -1.63 -31.33
C GLU A 59 0.65 -2.80 -31.77
N PRO A 60 0.66 -3.18 -33.07
CA PRO A 60 1.37 -4.38 -33.53
C PRO A 60 2.90 -4.26 -33.48
N CYS A 61 3.41 -3.03 -33.46
CA CYS A 61 4.84 -2.69 -33.58
C CYS A 61 5.38 -1.94 -32.37
N ALA A 62 4.62 -1.82 -31.27
CA ALA A 62 5.11 -1.18 -30.06
C ALA A 62 6.33 -1.92 -29.52
N ASP A 63 7.39 -1.18 -29.21
CA ASP A 63 8.57 -1.70 -28.54
C ASP A 63 8.16 -2.28 -27.19
N ALA A 64 8.69 -3.46 -26.82
CA ALA A 64 8.38 -4.14 -25.55
C ALA A 64 8.91 -3.40 -24.30
N GLN A 65 9.27 -2.12 -24.41
CA GLN A 65 9.74 -1.30 -23.30
C GLN A 65 8.57 -0.99 -22.37
N GLY A 66 8.52 -1.73 -21.25
CA GLY A 66 7.44 -1.68 -20.27
C GLY A 66 6.53 -2.91 -20.26
N VAL A 67 6.77 -3.92 -21.12
CA VAL A 67 6.02 -5.18 -21.14
C VAL A 67 6.81 -6.29 -20.45
N VAL A 68 6.16 -7.09 -19.61
CA VAL A 68 6.81 -8.09 -18.75
C VAL A 68 7.45 -9.20 -19.59
N THR A 69 8.78 -9.32 -19.54
CA THR A 69 9.56 -10.29 -20.31
C THR A 69 9.46 -11.69 -19.72
N THR A 70 8.38 -12.40 -20.07
CA THR A 70 8.22 -13.86 -20.21
C THR A 70 8.62 -14.85 -19.08
N ALA A 71 9.36 -14.48 -18.05
CA ALA A 71 9.71 -15.38 -16.94
C ALA A 71 8.65 -15.40 -15.83
N GLU A 72 7.92 -14.29 -15.64
CA GLU A 72 6.94 -14.08 -14.55
C GLU A 72 5.53 -13.77 -15.09
N ALA A 73 5.23 -14.14 -16.34
CA ALA A 73 3.94 -13.85 -16.97
C ALA A 73 2.97 -15.04 -16.87
N ILE A 74 1.71 -14.78 -16.50
CA ILE A 74 0.62 -15.75 -16.59
C ILE A 74 0.53 -16.23 -18.04
N THR A 75 0.66 -17.55 -18.22
CA THR A 75 0.77 -18.21 -19.51
C THR A 75 -0.56 -18.20 -20.26
N THR A 76 -0.82 -17.15 -21.03
CA THR A 76 -1.64 -17.29 -22.25
C THR A 76 -0.93 -16.58 -23.39
N PRO A 77 -0.15 -17.31 -24.23
CA PRO A 77 0.44 -16.70 -25.41
C PRO A 77 -0.71 -16.30 -26.34
N ALA A 78 -0.86 -15.00 -26.59
CA ALA A 78 -1.60 -14.55 -27.75
C ALA A 78 -0.78 -15.00 -28.97
N VAL A 79 -1.18 -16.12 -29.58
CA VAL A 79 -0.57 -16.60 -30.83
C VAL A 79 -0.97 -15.62 -31.92
N SER A 80 -0.04 -14.79 -32.36
CA SER A 80 -0.18 -14.09 -33.63
C SER A 80 -0.14 -15.11 -34.76
N SER A 81 -0.78 -14.79 -35.89
CA SER A 81 -0.75 -15.57 -37.15
C SER A 81 0.65 -15.85 -37.72
N ALA A 82 1.72 -15.35 -37.07
CA ALA A 82 3.12 -15.52 -37.46
C ALA A 82 3.99 -16.28 -36.44
N GLY A 83 3.41 -16.90 -35.40
CA GLY A 83 4.16 -17.79 -34.49
C GLY A 83 5.11 -17.10 -33.50
N GLN A 84 5.12 -15.76 -33.41
CA GLN A 84 5.88 -15.02 -32.40
C GLN A 84 5.07 -14.88 -31.10
N ARG A 85 5.63 -15.37 -29.98
CA ARG A 85 5.11 -15.14 -28.62
C ARG A 85 5.32 -13.68 -28.24
N ARG A 86 4.23 -12.94 -28.05
CA ARG A 86 4.27 -11.57 -27.52
C ARG A 86 4.23 -11.58 -25.99
N PRO A 87 4.92 -10.63 -25.32
CA PRO A 87 4.96 -10.57 -23.87
C PRO A 87 3.62 -10.13 -23.25
N SER A 88 3.41 -10.43 -21.97
CA SER A 88 2.18 -10.12 -21.24
C SER A 88 2.13 -8.64 -20.86
N LEU A 89 0.99 -7.99 -21.08
CA LEU A 89 0.80 -6.58 -20.67
C LEU A 89 0.80 -6.42 -19.15
N PHE A 90 0.45 -7.47 -18.41
CA PHE A 90 0.36 -7.44 -16.94
C PHE A 90 1.39 -8.38 -16.29
N GLU A 91 1.87 -7.98 -15.12
CA GLU A 91 2.63 -8.81 -14.19
C GLU A 91 1.80 -10.01 -13.68
N ALA A 92 2.47 -11.07 -13.22
CA ALA A 92 1.82 -12.17 -12.53
C ALA A 92 1.19 -11.72 -11.21
N GLY A 93 0.14 -12.46 -10.81
CA GLY A 93 -0.62 -12.16 -9.62
C GLY A 93 -1.43 -10.87 -9.75
N TYR A 94 -2.06 -10.47 -8.66
CA TYR A 94 -2.70 -9.17 -8.48
C TYR A 94 -2.80 -8.97 -6.97
N ASN A 95 -2.90 -7.72 -6.53
CA ASN A 95 -3.20 -7.43 -5.14
C ASN A 95 -4.72 -7.28 -5.01
N ASP A 96 -5.32 -8.05 -4.10
CA ASP A 96 -6.72 -7.94 -3.73
C ASP A 96 -6.92 -7.80 -2.23
N GLN A 97 -7.99 -7.09 -1.90
CA GLN A 97 -8.44 -6.88 -0.54
C GLN A 97 -9.96 -6.96 -0.49
N ILE A 98 -10.45 -7.69 0.52
CA ILE A 98 -11.88 -7.85 0.77
C ILE A 98 -12.34 -6.72 1.70
N LEU A 99 -13.35 -5.98 1.26
CA LEU A 99 -13.99 -4.94 2.06
C LEU A 99 -15.13 -5.57 2.86
N LEU A 100 -15.01 -5.58 4.18
CA LEU A 100 -15.93 -6.27 5.09
C LEU A 100 -16.69 -5.31 6.01
N GLU A 101 -16.16 -4.11 6.24
CA GLU A 101 -16.69 -3.17 7.24
C GLU A 101 -17.55 -2.07 6.62
N ASP A 102 -18.53 -1.59 7.39
CA ASP A 102 -19.41 -0.50 6.98
C ASP A 102 -18.61 0.80 6.73
N GLY A 103 -18.92 1.52 5.66
CA GLY A 103 -18.22 2.75 5.26
C GLY A 103 -16.83 2.54 4.64
N GLN A 104 -16.28 1.31 4.69
CA GLN A 104 -14.98 1.00 4.09
C GLN A 104 -14.98 1.24 2.58
N LEU A 105 -16.08 0.90 1.89
CA LEU A 105 -16.25 1.13 0.45
C LEU A 105 -16.12 2.61 0.06
N ASP A 106 -16.84 3.50 0.74
CA ASP A 106 -16.84 4.93 0.43
C ASP A 106 -15.47 5.56 0.68
N ASN A 107 -14.77 5.10 1.71
CA ASN A 107 -13.40 5.53 2.01
C ASN A 107 -12.41 5.08 0.93
N TRP A 108 -12.54 3.84 0.45
CA TRP A 108 -11.74 3.36 -0.67
C TRP A 108 -12.02 4.11 -1.97
N ILE A 109 -13.28 4.39 -2.29
CA ILE A 109 -13.64 5.19 -3.47
C ILE A 109 -12.99 6.57 -3.39
N ARG A 110 -13.14 7.28 -2.26
CA ARG A 110 -12.54 8.60 -2.04
C ARG A 110 -11.01 8.56 -2.16
N TYR A 111 -10.39 7.53 -1.58
CA TYR A 111 -8.94 7.33 -1.68
C TYR A 111 -8.50 7.12 -3.13
N LEU A 112 -9.18 6.24 -3.87
CA LEU A 112 -8.83 5.93 -5.26
C LEU A 112 -9.05 7.12 -6.20
N ASP A 113 -10.11 7.91 -5.99
CA ASP A 113 -10.37 9.15 -6.74
C ASP A 113 -9.20 10.14 -6.62
N ASP A 114 -8.50 10.13 -5.49
CA ASP A 114 -7.38 11.03 -5.23
C ASP A 114 -6.04 10.52 -5.81
N ASN A 115 -5.93 9.23 -6.17
CA ASN A 115 -4.69 8.62 -6.68
C ASN A 115 -4.06 9.40 -7.85
N PRO A 116 -4.80 9.84 -8.88
CA PRO A 116 -4.23 10.62 -9.98
C PRO A 116 -3.59 11.93 -9.51
N ARG A 117 -4.25 12.65 -8.59
CA ARG A 117 -3.71 13.89 -8.01
C ARG A 117 -2.45 13.61 -7.19
N ARG A 118 -2.45 12.55 -6.36
CA ARG A 118 -1.28 12.16 -5.57
C ARG A 118 -0.08 11.80 -6.45
N LEU A 119 -0.31 11.10 -7.57
CA LEU A 119 0.73 10.81 -8.55
C LEU A 119 1.28 12.09 -9.18
N ALA A 120 0.42 13.05 -9.53
CA ALA A 120 0.85 14.35 -10.06
C ALA A 120 1.72 15.10 -9.05
N ILE A 121 1.33 15.13 -7.77
CA ILE A 121 2.14 15.75 -6.69
C ILE A 121 3.48 15.05 -6.55
N LYS A 122 3.51 13.71 -6.57
CA LYS A 122 4.76 12.94 -6.50
C LYS A 122 5.72 13.26 -7.65
N ARG A 123 5.20 13.48 -8.86
CA ARG A 123 6.00 13.81 -10.05
C ARG A 123 6.46 15.26 -10.08
N LEU A 124 5.59 16.20 -9.71
CA LEU A 124 5.84 17.64 -9.82
C LEU A 124 6.54 18.22 -8.58
N HIS A 125 6.35 17.61 -7.41
CA HIS A 125 6.87 18.07 -6.13
C HIS A 125 7.49 16.92 -5.30
N PRO A 126 8.58 16.27 -5.76
CA PRO A 126 9.23 15.19 -5.00
C PRO A 126 9.70 15.62 -3.60
N ASP A 127 10.11 16.89 -3.45
CA ASP A 127 10.56 17.47 -2.17
C ASP A 127 9.44 17.52 -1.11
N TYR A 128 8.17 17.41 -1.53
CA TYR A 128 7.03 17.37 -0.61
C TYR A 128 7.13 16.18 0.36
N PHE A 129 7.76 15.08 -0.07
CA PHE A 129 7.92 13.85 0.70
C PHE A 129 9.17 13.85 1.60
N THR A 130 10.00 14.88 1.51
CA THR A 130 11.20 15.06 2.35
C THR A 130 11.11 16.30 3.23
N THR A 131 10.10 17.14 3.02
CA THR A 131 9.82 18.33 3.82
C THR A 131 9.06 17.97 5.09
N MET A 132 9.37 18.67 6.17
CA MET A 132 8.65 18.55 7.45
C MET A 132 7.31 19.27 7.38
N HIS A 133 6.25 18.58 7.82
CA HIS A 133 4.89 19.10 7.92
C HIS A 133 4.41 19.04 9.37
N TYR A 134 3.37 19.82 9.67
CA TYR A 134 2.67 19.78 10.96
C TYR A 134 1.22 19.40 10.71
N LEU A 135 0.69 18.46 11.49
CA LEU A 135 -0.69 18.02 11.39
C LEU A 135 -1.20 17.57 12.76
N ASP A 136 -2.46 17.86 13.02
CA ASP A 136 -3.17 17.36 14.19
C ASP A 136 -3.77 15.99 13.88
N ILE A 137 -3.46 15.02 14.73
CA ILE A 137 -4.01 13.65 14.67
C ILE A 137 -4.74 13.43 15.98
N GLY A 138 -6.07 13.55 15.96
CA GLY A 138 -6.86 13.55 17.20
C GLY A 138 -6.42 14.69 18.12
N GLU A 139 -5.96 14.37 19.32
CA GLU A 139 -5.43 15.34 20.30
C GLU A 139 -3.93 15.66 20.12
N TRP A 140 -3.26 15.02 19.15
CA TRP A 140 -1.81 15.07 19.02
C TRP A 140 -1.35 16.09 17.98
N HIS A 141 -0.61 17.11 18.41
CA HIS A 141 0.10 18.03 17.52
C HIS A 141 1.39 17.37 17.03
N CYS A 142 1.39 16.88 15.78
CA CYS A 142 2.46 16.04 15.27
C CYS A 142 3.34 16.75 14.22
N GLN A 143 4.63 16.41 14.23
CA GLN A 143 5.56 16.65 13.14
C GLN A 143 5.60 15.43 12.22
N LEU A 144 5.65 15.64 10.92
CA LEU A 144 5.57 14.60 9.90
C LEU A 144 6.68 14.77 8.88
N VAL A 145 7.35 13.67 8.52
CA VAL A 145 8.34 13.63 7.43
C VAL A 145 8.09 12.37 6.61
N GLY A 146 7.91 12.50 5.30
CA GLY A 146 7.60 11.37 4.41
C GLY A 146 6.29 11.53 3.67
N ASN A 147 5.70 10.41 3.29
CA ASN A 147 4.43 10.36 2.58
C ASN A 147 3.23 10.54 3.51
N ASN A 148 2.79 11.79 3.72
CA ASN A 148 1.62 12.08 4.55
C ASN A 148 0.29 11.53 3.99
N PHE A 149 0.24 11.10 2.72
CA PHE A 149 -0.94 10.44 2.14
C PHE A 149 -1.15 9.03 2.69
N LEU A 150 -0.16 8.43 3.37
CA LEU A 150 -0.34 7.15 4.06
C LEU A 150 -1.37 7.24 5.20
N LEU A 151 -1.58 8.42 5.77
CA LEU A 151 -2.62 8.64 6.78
C LEU A 151 -4.03 8.52 6.20
N ASP A 152 -4.20 8.84 4.92
CA ASP A 152 -5.50 8.86 4.23
C ASP A 152 -5.91 7.47 3.73
N MET A 153 -4.97 6.52 3.70
CA MET A 153 -5.27 5.13 3.38
C MET A 153 -6.12 4.50 4.49
N PRO A 154 -7.25 3.86 4.17
CA PRO A 154 -8.13 3.29 5.18
C PRO A 154 -7.53 2.04 5.85
N ASP A 155 -6.69 1.30 5.14
CA ASP A 155 -6.18 0.01 5.62
C ASP A 155 -4.84 0.13 6.35
N LYS A 156 -4.92 0.18 7.69
CA LYS A 156 -3.79 0.32 8.61
C LYS A 156 -3.90 -0.70 9.75
N VAL A 157 -2.76 -1.19 10.25
CA VAL A 157 -2.70 -2.02 11.46
C VAL A 157 -1.57 -1.57 12.38
N ALA A 158 -1.82 -1.57 13.69
CA ALA A 158 -0.80 -1.30 14.69
C ALA A 158 0.05 -2.55 14.96
N VAL A 159 1.37 -2.37 14.92
CA VAL A 159 2.37 -3.38 15.33
C VAL A 159 2.84 -3.00 16.72
N ILE A 160 2.19 -3.58 17.73
CA ILE A 160 2.49 -3.41 19.15
C ILE A 160 2.74 -4.80 19.74
N VAL A 161 3.90 -4.98 20.37
CA VAL A 161 4.26 -6.26 21.00
C VAL A 161 4.16 -6.13 22.51
N HIS A 162 3.25 -6.89 23.12
CA HIS A 162 3.13 -6.94 24.56
C HIS A 162 4.16 -7.90 25.16
N ASN A 163 4.75 -7.53 26.30
CA ASN A 163 5.74 -8.35 27.01
C ASN A 163 5.21 -9.71 27.46
N ALA A 164 3.89 -9.89 27.52
CA ALA A 164 3.26 -11.16 27.89
C ALA A 164 3.28 -12.21 26.77
N TYR A 165 3.59 -11.81 25.53
CA TYR A 165 3.55 -12.73 24.40
C TYR A 165 4.65 -13.79 24.48
N THR A 166 4.26 -15.05 24.35
CA THR A 166 5.21 -16.15 24.14
C THR A 166 5.92 -16.00 22.79
N ASP A 167 6.97 -16.78 22.56
CA ASP A 167 7.67 -16.79 21.27
C ASP A 167 6.75 -17.30 20.15
N GLU A 168 5.90 -18.29 20.44
CA GLU A 168 4.91 -18.83 19.49
C GLU A 168 3.85 -17.79 19.11
N GLU A 169 3.29 -17.09 20.11
CA GLU A 169 2.32 -16.02 19.88
C GLU A 169 2.92 -14.89 19.05
N TYR A 170 4.15 -14.46 19.40
CA TYR A 170 4.85 -13.44 18.64
C TYR A 170 5.10 -13.88 17.18
N ALA A 171 5.51 -15.13 16.95
CA ALA A 171 5.71 -15.65 15.61
C ALA A 171 4.40 -15.66 14.79
N GLU A 172 3.26 -15.96 15.42
CA GLU A 172 1.95 -15.89 14.77
C GLU A 172 1.56 -14.46 14.41
N TYR A 173 1.64 -13.52 15.35
CA TYR A 173 1.35 -12.10 15.09
C TYR A 173 2.26 -11.52 14.03
N LYS A 174 3.57 -11.84 14.08
CA LYS A 174 4.53 -11.43 13.06
C LYS A 174 4.13 -11.90 11.67
N ARG A 175 3.77 -13.18 11.51
CA ARG A 175 3.29 -13.69 10.21
C ARG A 175 2.05 -12.94 9.73
N ARG A 176 1.10 -12.65 10.62
CA ARG A 176 -0.12 -11.91 10.28
C ARG A 176 0.18 -10.46 9.85
N TRP A 177 1.05 -9.75 10.56
CA TRP A 177 1.46 -8.40 10.20
C TRP A 177 2.19 -8.36 8.85
N LEU A 178 3.09 -9.31 8.59
CA LEU A 178 3.79 -9.36 7.30
C LEU A 178 2.85 -9.70 6.15
N ALA A 179 1.94 -10.66 6.32
CA ALA A 179 0.91 -10.98 5.33
C ALA A 179 -0.01 -9.78 5.06
N TYR A 180 -0.33 -8.99 6.10
CA TYR A 180 -1.10 -7.76 5.96
C TYR A 180 -0.34 -6.69 5.15
N GLY A 181 0.96 -6.51 5.39
CA GLY A 181 1.82 -5.64 4.59
C GLY A 181 1.97 -6.11 3.15
N GLU A 182 2.06 -7.42 2.93
CA GLU A 182 2.11 -8.06 1.60
C GLU A 182 0.84 -7.78 0.80
N ALA A 183 -0.33 -7.87 1.46
CA ALA A 183 -1.61 -7.47 0.89
C ALA A 183 -1.73 -5.96 0.64
N GLY A 184 -0.71 -5.16 0.95
CA GLY A 184 -0.65 -3.73 0.67
C GLY A 184 -1.17 -2.84 1.80
N GLY A 185 -1.54 -3.43 2.94
CA GLY A 185 -1.90 -2.70 4.15
C GLY A 185 -0.70 -1.92 4.72
N ILE A 186 -1.00 -0.95 5.59
CA ILE A 186 0.03 -0.12 6.23
C ILE A 186 0.32 -0.64 7.64
N LEU A 187 1.60 -0.83 7.95
CA LEU A 187 2.05 -1.17 9.29
C LEU A 187 2.42 0.11 10.06
N VAL A 188 1.82 0.30 11.23
CA VAL A 188 2.03 1.47 12.10
C VAL A 188 2.70 1.02 13.38
N SER A 189 3.85 1.60 13.75
CA SER A 189 4.54 1.23 15.00
C SER A 189 5.39 2.35 15.55
N ALA A 190 5.49 2.41 16.89
CA ALA A 190 6.52 3.19 17.56
C ALA A 190 7.90 2.49 17.57
N ALA A 191 7.96 1.20 17.19
CA ALA A 191 9.17 0.39 17.13
C ALA A 191 10.04 0.53 18.39
N ILE A 192 9.41 0.43 19.57
CA ILE A 192 10.05 0.64 20.87
C ILE A 192 10.75 -0.65 21.29
N ALA A 193 10.01 -1.76 21.24
CA ALA A 193 10.51 -3.08 21.63
C ALA A 193 11.39 -3.69 20.52
N SER A 194 12.36 -4.54 20.90
CA SER A 194 13.20 -5.24 19.92
C SER A 194 12.38 -6.07 18.93
N ARG A 195 11.35 -6.77 19.43
CA ARG A 195 10.42 -7.55 18.59
C ARG A 195 9.67 -6.67 17.58
N GLU A 196 9.21 -5.48 17.97
CA GLU A 196 8.58 -4.54 17.02
C GLU A 196 9.57 -4.07 15.96
N LYS A 197 10.80 -3.70 16.38
CA LYS A 197 11.86 -3.28 15.45
C LYS A 197 12.18 -4.37 14.43
N ASP A 198 12.14 -5.63 14.83
CA ASP A 198 12.39 -6.75 13.92
C ASP A 198 11.27 -6.92 12.88
N VAL A 199 10.00 -6.77 13.28
CA VAL A 199 8.87 -6.75 12.33
C VAL A 199 8.98 -5.58 11.36
N MET A 200 9.25 -4.37 11.88
CA MET A 200 9.31 -3.16 11.06
C MET A 200 10.51 -3.15 10.12
N ARG A 201 11.65 -3.75 10.52
CA ARG A 201 12.82 -3.91 9.65
C ARG A 201 12.51 -4.86 8.50
N GLU A 202 11.98 -6.04 8.80
CA GLU A 202 11.64 -7.03 7.77
C GLU A 202 10.58 -6.49 6.79
N ALA A 203 9.57 -5.77 7.30
CA ALA A 203 8.59 -5.11 6.46
C ALA A 203 9.19 -4.00 5.58
N MET A 204 10.22 -3.28 6.08
CA MET A 204 10.95 -2.27 5.29
C MET A 204 11.76 -2.92 4.16
N ASP A 205 12.44 -4.03 4.47
CA ASP A 205 13.25 -4.80 3.51
C ASP A 205 12.39 -5.41 2.40
N LEU A 206 11.22 -5.93 2.74
CA LEU A 206 10.21 -6.42 1.80
C LEU A 206 9.50 -5.27 1.04
N GLY A 207 9.71 -4.05 1.49
CA GLY A 207 9.26 -2.85 0.82
C GLY A 207 7.80 -2.48 1.02
N TYR A 208 7.23 -2.86 2.16
CA TYR A 208 5.86 -2.52 2.54
C TYR A 208 5.70 -1.05 2.93
N ARG A 209 4.44 -0.63 3.11
CA ARG A 209 4.08 0.73 3.51
C ARG A 209 4.10 0.85 5.03
N LEU A 210 4.85 1.80 5.55
CA LEU A 210 5.12 1.94 6.98
C LEU A 210 4.81 3.36 7.49
N ILE A 211 4.23 3.43 8.69
CA ILE A 211 4.19 4.66 9.49
C ILE A 211 4.98 4.40 10.78
N LEU A 212 6.06 5.16 10.98
CA LEU A 212 6.93 5.05 12.15
C LEU A 212 6.70 6.21 13.10
N VAL A 213 6.24 5.91 14.30
CA VAL A 213 6.10 6.90 15.38
C VAL A 213 7.45 7.05 16.09
N ARG A 214 7.96 8.28 16.18
CA ARG A 214 9.29 8.62 16.70
C ARG A 214 9.19 9.36 18.02
N GLU A 215 10.05 8.97 18.95
CA GLU A 215 10.16 9.57 20.29
C GLU A 215 10.82 10.96 20.32
N ASN A 216 11.38 11.43 19.22
CA ASN A 216 12.01 12.73 19.14
C ASN A 216 11.55 13.38 17.85
N GLY A 217 11.30 14.68 17.92
CA GLY A 217 10.95 15.46 16.74
C GLY A 217 12.07 15.51 15.72
N PHE A 218 11.84 16.25 14.64
CA PHE A 218 12.79 16.36 13.54
C PHE A 218 13.48 17.73 13.57
N PRO A 219 14.82 17.79 13.37
CA PRO A 219 15.48 19.08 13.18
C PRO A 219 14.98 19.77 11.89
N PRO A 220 15.11 21.10 11.75
CA PRO A 220 14.58 21.85 10.60
C PRO A 220 15.05 21.39 9.22
N LEU A 221 16.23 20.77 9.12
CA LEU A 221 16.80 20.22 7.88
C LEU A 221 16.89 18.69 7.92
N TYR A 222 15.99 18.04 8.67
CA TYR A 222 15.97 16.60 8.77
C TYR A 222 15.75 15.96 7.41
N LYS A 223 16.63 15.03 7.07
CA LYS A 223 16.48 14.15 5.92
C LYS A 223 16.73 12.72 6.38
N PRO A 224 15.82 11.77 6.10
CA PRO A 224 16.11 10.37 6.32
C PRO A 224 17.38 9.95 5.55
N SER A 225 18.11 8.96 6.07
CA SER A 225 19.31 8.41 5.44
C SER A 225 19.16 6.91 5.18
N GLY A 226 19.93 6.38 4.23
CA GLY A 226 19.92 4.96 3.88
C GLY A 226 18.56 4.46 3.40
N GLU A 227 18.16 3.27 3.84
CA GLU A 227 16.90 2.61 3.45
C GLU A 227 15.65 3.45 3.75
N SER A 228 15.67 4.23 4.83
CA SER A 228 14.56 5.14 5.15
C SER A 228 14.42 6.28 4.14
N PHE A 229 15.52 6.72 3.51
CA PHE A 229 15.45 7.70 2.43
C PHE A 229 14.77 7.10 1.19
N ASP A 230 15.19 5.89 0.80
CA ASP A 230 14.65 5.20 -0.37
C ASP A 230 13.17 4.85 -0.18
N ALA A 231 12.78 4.46 1.03
CA ALA A 231 11.38 4.23 1.38
C ALA A 231 10.55 5.52 1.34
N CYS A 232 11.06 6.64 1.88
CA CYS A 232 10.38 7.94 1.81
C CYS A 232 10.23 8.44 0.36
N SER A 233 11.31 8.40 -0.42
CA SER A 233 11.32 8.81 -1.83
C SER A 233 10.40 7.93 -2.68
N GLY A 234 10.37 6.62 -2.38
CA GLY A 234 9.44 5.67 -2.96
C GLY A 234 7.97 5.92 -2.57
N GLY A 235 7.69 6.76 -1.57
CA GLY A 235 6.36 7.04 -1.05
C GLY A 235 5.82 5.93 -0.14
N ARG A 236 6.70 5.12 0.46
CA ARG A 236 6.36 3.96 1.29
C ARG A 236 6.54 4.20 2.78
N LEU A 237 7.14 5.32 3.17
CA LEU A 237 7.39 5.63 4.59
C LEU A 237 6.84 7.01 4.96
N LEU A 238 6.26 7.06 6.15
CA LEU A 238 5.95 8.27 6.89
C LEU A 238 6.53 8.14 8.30
N GLN A 239 7.22 9.18 8.77
CA GLN A 239 7.63 9.30 10.16
C GLN A 239 6.79 10.37 10.84
N VAL A 240 6.30 10.06 12.04
CA VAL A 240 5.43 10.94 12.83
C VAL A 240 6.07 11.11 14.21
N SER A 241 6.14 12.33 14.72
CA SER A 241 6.54 12.57 16.11
C SER A 241 5.59 13.55 16.80
N PRO A 242 5.09 13.24 18.01
CA PRO A 242 4.25 14.17 18.78
C PRO A 242 5.06 15.21 19.57
N TRP A 243 6.39 15.18 19.48
CA TRP A 243 7.27 16.00 20.30
C TRP A 243 8.21 16.84 19.46
N GLU A 244 8.66 17.96 20.03
CA GLU A 244 9.67 18.80 19.41
C GLU A 244 11.05 18.13 19.43
N TYR A 245 11.88 18.51 18.45
CA TYR A 245 13.25 18.03 18.39
C TYR A 245 14.08 18.54 19.57
N HIS A 246 14.76 17.61 20.23
CA HIS A 246 15.79 17.93 21.20
C HIS A 246 17.10 17.18 20.92
N MET A 247 18.23 17.81 21.26
CA MET A 247 19.57 17.22 21.10
C MET A 247 19.97 16.29 22.26
N GLN A 248 19.32 16.42 23.41
CA GLN A 248 19.67 15.64 24.60
C GLN A 248 19.31 14.17 24.39
N ARG A 249 20.24 13.25 24.64
CA ARG A 249 19.91 11.83 24.75
C ARG A 249 19.16 11.62 26.06
N ARG A 250 17.85 11.42 25.95
CA ARG A 250 16.97 11.08 27.08
C ARG A 250 16.53 9.65 26.92
N THR A 251 16.54 8.89 28.01
CA THR A 251 15.89 7.58 28.02
C THR A 251 14.38 7.81 28.03
N ILE A 252 13.68 7.25 27.05
CA ILE A 252 12.22 7.30 27.03
C ILE A 252 11.66 6.55 28.25
N THR A 253 10.74 7.21 28.94
CA THR A 253 10.05 6.63 30.09
C THR A 253 8.99 5.63 29.64
N ARG A 254 8.58 4.72 30.53
CA ARG A 254 7.48 3.79 30.26
C ARG A 254 6.18 4.52 29.89
N GLU A 255 5.89 5.65 30.53
CA GLU A 255 4.71 6.46 30.23
C GLU A 255 4.77 7.02 28.81
N GLN A 256 5.91 7.56 28.40
CA GLN A 256 6.13 8.02 27.03
C GLN A 256 6.03 6.88 26.00
N CYS A 257 6.51 5.68 26.31
CA CYS A 257 6.31 4.51 25.44
C CYS A 257 4.81 4.22 25.22
N LEU A 258 4.01 4.26 26.29
CA LEU A 258 2.57 4.06 26.21
C LEU A 258 1.88 5.19 25.43
N MET A 259 2.39 6.42 25.52
CA MET A 259 1.90 7.55 24.71
C MET A 259 2.14 7.32 23.22
N LEU A 260 3.34 6.87 22.83
CA LEU A 260 3.64 6.58 21.43
C LEU A 260 2.81 5.41 20.87
N ASN A 261 2.56 4.38 21.68
CA ASN A 261 1.68 3.27 21.29
C ASN A 261 0.23 3.75 21.10
N ARG A 262 -0.27 4.60 22.00
CA ARG A 262 -1.59 5.24 21.83
C ARG A 262 -1.66 6.06 20.54
N LEU A 263 -0.63 6.85 20.23
CA LEU A 263 -0.56 7.58 18.96
C LEU A 263 -0.55 6.63 17.75
N ALA A 264 0.15 5.49 17.83
CA ALA A 264 0.12 4.49 16.76
C ALA A 264 -1.29 3.92 16.54
N GLU A 265 -2.03 3.63 17.62
CA GLU A 265 -3.43 3.19 17.56
C GLU A 265 -4.36 4.28 17.02
N GLU A 266 -4.19 5.53 17.45
CA GLU A 266 -4.94 6.68 16.92
C GLU A 266 -4.72 6.88 15.42
N ILE A 267 -3.48 6.72 14.93
CA ILE A 267 -3.18 6.81 13.50
C ILE A 267 -3.91 5.73 12.70
N VAL A 268 -4.05 4.52 13.26
CA VAL A 268 -4.80 3.43 12.61
C VAL A 268 -6.28 3.79 12.47
N ASN A 269 -6.87 4.41 13.49
CA ASN A 269 -8.28 4.78 13.50
C ASN A 269 -8.57 6.12 12.82
N CYS A 270 -7.54 6.95 12.58
CA CYS A 270 -7.70 8.27 11.99
C CYS A 270 -8.02 8.18 10.49
N GLN A 271 -9.01 8.97 10.08
CA GLN A 271 -9.25 9.33 8.68
C GLN A 271 -9.18 10.85 8.60
N LYS A 272 -8.32 11.41 7.73
CA LYS A 272 -8.35 12.85 7.49
C LYS A 272 -9.67 13.20 6.81
N HIS A 273 -10.41 14.13 7.42
CA HIS A 273 -11.60 14.74 6.83
C HIS A 273 -11.25 15.87 5.87
#